data_AF-A0A0U3A1J1-F1
#
_entry.id   AF-A0A0U3A1J1-F1
#
_cell.length_a   1.000
_cell.length_b   1.000
_cell.length_c   1.000
_cell.angle_alpha   90.00
_cell.angle_beta   90.00
_cell.angle_gamma   90.00
#
_symmetry.space_group_name_H-M   'P 1'
#
loop_
_entity.id
_entity.type
_entity.pdbx_description
1 polymer ?
#
loop_
_entity_poly.entity_id
_entity_poly.type
_entity_poly.pdbx_seq_one_letter_code
_entity_poly.pdbx_strand_id
1 'polypeptide(L)'
;QKFYGRAARYSYFVGSSTGGRQGLTEAQRFPEDYDGIIARCPAVNWQHLIANSLWPHLVMLEAKNVLAKAKFDAVTAAVVAACDGADGVMDGVIDDPMQCTWDPKAFVGTKVGDETFTATDADVVRKIWDGPRGRDGKSLWYGLTRGASFSGLAATEGNPPVGKPFGAGLDRFRFLLAQNPAWDWTTLTRDELELFVQQSVEMYGAVAGSDDPDLTRFR
;
A
#
# COMPACT_ATOMS: atom_id res chain seq x y z
N GLN A 1 -13.19 -17.52 -32.43
CA GLN A 1 -13.67 -18.63 -33.28
C GLN A 1 -14.75 -18.20 -34.27
N LYS A 2 -15.94 -17.76 -33.84
CA LYS A 2 -17.02 -17.36 -34.77
C LYS A 2 -16.62 -16.33 -35.82
N PHE A 3 -15.85 -15.30 -35.44
CA PHE A 3 -15.42 -14.25 -36.37
C PHE A 3 -14.31 -14.70 -37.34
N TYR A 4 -13.30 -15.43 -36.83
CA TYR A 4 -12.10 -15.81 -37.61
C TYR A 4 -12.16 -17.22 -38.22
N GLY A 5 -13.24 -17.99 -38.01
CA GLY A 5 -13.37 -19.37 -38.48
C GLY A 5 -12.41 -20.39 -37.83
N ARG A 6 -11.58 -19.97 -36.86
CA ARG A 6 -10.59 -20.81 -36.16
C ARG A 6 -10.38 -20.40 -34.71
N ALA A 7 -9.84 -21.31 -33.91
CA ALA A 7 -9.43 -21.05 -32.53
C ALA A 7 -8.19 -20.15 -32.46
N ALA A 8 -8.03 -19.41 -31.37
CA ALA A 8 -6.76 -18.77 -31.06
C ALA A 8 -5.72 -19.87 -30.81
N ARG A 9 -4.49 -19.68 -31.32
CA ARG A 9 -3.40 -20.63 -31.07
C ARG A 9 -2.81 -20.46 -29.67
N TYR A 10 -2.82 -19.21 -29.18
CA TYR A 10 -2.41 -18.82 -27.85
C TYR A 10 -3.33 -17.70 -27.34
N SER A 11 -3.50 -17.62 -26.03
CA SER A 11 -4.24 -16.63 -25.27
C SER A 11 -3.31 -15.98 -24.24
N TYR A 12 -3.31 -14.64 -24.14
CA TYR A 12 -2.44 -13.91 -23.23
C TYR A 12 -3.22 -12.88 -22.40
N PHE A 13 -2.86 -12.77 -21.12
CA PHE A 13 -3.37 -11.73 -20.23
C PHE A 13 -2.26 -10.75 -19.86
N VAL A 14 -2.54 -9.45 -19.90
CA VAL A 14 -1.60 -8.40 -19.45
C VAL A 14 -2.34 -7.43 -18.55
N GLY A 15 -1.88 -7.28 -17.31
CA GLY A 15 -2.52 -6.40 -16.34
C GLY A 15 -1.55 -5.79 -15.34
N SER A 16 -1.94 -4.65 -14.77
CA SER A 16 -1.20 -3.96 -13.70
C SER A 16 -2.12 -3.62 -12.53
N SER A 17 -1.61 -3.55 -11.30
CA SER A 17 -2.40 -3.20 -10.10
C SER A 17 -3.58 -4.19 -9.91
N THR A 18 -4.83 -3.73 -9.96
CA THR A 18 -6.02 -4.59 -9.98
C THR A 18 -5.99 -5.58 -11.15
N GLY A 19 -5.47 -5.17 -12.31
CA GLY A 19 -5.27 -6.06 -13.45
C GLY A 19 -4.21 -7.13 -13.16
N GLY A 20 -3.13 -6.78 -12.46
CA GLY A 20 -2.12 -7.76 -12.03
C GLY A 20 -2.71 -8.78 -11.06
N ARG A 21 -3.55 -8.31 -10.12
CA ARG A 21 -4.34 -9.17 -9.24
C ARG A 21 -5.24 -10.10 -10.04
N GLN A 22 -6.00 -9.58 -11.01
CA GLN A 22 -6.87 -10.37 -11.88
C GLN A 22 -6.07 -11.44 -12.63
N GLY A 23 -4.93 -11.09 -13.23
CA GLY A 23 -4.07 -12.06 -13.90
C GLY A 23 -3.60 -13.19 -12.99
N LEU A 24 -3.23 -12.88 -11.74
CA LEU A 24 -2.88 -13.95 -10.78
C LEU A 24 -4.11 -14.74 -10.31
N THR A 25 -5.28 -14.13 -10.21
CA THR A 25 -6.53 -14.85 -9.97
C THR A 25 -6.85 -15.83 -11.11
N GLU A 26 -6.62 -15.45 -12.37
CA GLU A 26 -6.75 -16.34 -13.53
C GLU A 26 -5.82 -17.55 -13.38
N ALA A 27 -4.54 -17.32 -13.08
CA ALA A 27 -3.59 -18.41 -12.85
C ALA A 27 -4.02 -19.36 -11.71
N GLN A 28 -4.54 -18.82 -10.61
CA GLN A 28 -4.95 -19.59 -9.43
C GLN A 28 -6.25 -20.39 -9.66
N ARG A 29 -7.24 -19.80 -10.35
CA ARG A 29 -8.62 -20.33 -10.40
C ARG A 29 -9.03 -20.88 -11.77
N PHE A 30 -8.51 -20.29 -12.84
CA PHE A 30 -8.87 -20.57 -14.24
C PHE A 30 -7.61 -20.81 -15.08
N PRO A 31 -6.81 -21.84 -14.74
CA PRO A 31 -5.48 -22.03 -15.32
C PRO A 31 -5.48 -22.32 -16.83
N GLU A 32 -6.64 -22.62 -17.41
CA GLU A 32 -6.80 -22.96 -18.84
C GLU A 32 -7.16 -21.73 -19.72
N ASP A 33 -7.43 -20.57 -19.12
CA ASP A 33 -7.91 -19.39 -19.86
C ASP A 33 -6.80 -18.69 -20.66
N TYR A 34 -5.55 -18.80 -20.20
CA TYR A 34 -4.39 -18.12 -20.78
C TYR A 34 -3.15 -19.02 -20.81
N ASP A 35 -2.42 -18.99 -21.93
CA ASP A 35 -1.11 -19.65 -22.07
C ASP A 35 0.03 -18.80 -21.47
N GLY A 36 -0.19 -17.51 -21.24
CA GLY A 36 0.80 -16.62 -20.66
C GLY A 36 0.18 -15.39 -19.99
N ILE A 37 0.69 -15.06 -18.81
CA ILE A 37 0.17 -13.96 -17.98
C ILE A 37 1.30 -13.02 -17.59
N ILE A 38 1.14 -11.73 -17.90
CA ILE A 38 2.01 -10.65 -17.43
C ILE A 38 1.26 -9.88 -16.34
N ALA A 39 1.54 -10.21 -15.08
CA ALA A 39 0.96 -9.57 -13.90
C ALA A 39 1.94 -8.56 -13.29
N ARG A 40 1.70 -7.26 -13.48
CA ARG A 40 2.55 -6.17 -12.98
C ARG A 40 1.98 -5.58 -11.69
N CYS A 41 2.86 -5.24 -10.74
CA CYS A 41 2.52 -4.63 -9.44
C CYS A 41 1.19 -5.16 -8.85
N PRO A 42 1.02 -6.48 -8.73
CA PRO A 42 -0.30 -7.08 -8.55
C PRO A 42 -0.82 -6.80 -7.14
N ALA A 43 -2.08 -6.37 -7.04
CA ALA A 43 -2.75 -6.08 -5.77
C ALA A 43 -3.25 -7.37 -5.06
N VAL A 44 -2.37 -8.37 -4.87
CA VAL A 44 -2.67 -9.66 -4.22
C VAL A 44 -2.89 -9.53 -2.71
N ASN A 45 -3.42 -10.58 -2.07
CA ASN A 45 -3.88 -10.55 -0.67
C ASN A 45 -4.83 -9.37 -0.44
N TRP A 46 -5.75 -9.17 -1.38
CA TRP A 46 -6.55 -7.95 -1.51
C TRP A 46 -7.26 -7.60 -0.21
N GLN A 47 -7.82 -8.59 0.49
CA GLN A 47 -8.55 -8.46 1.74
C GLN A 47 -7.70 -7.81 2.86
N HIS A 48 -6.39 -8.06 2.88
CA HIS A 48 -5.46 -7.42 3.81
C HIS A 48 -4.99 -6.08 3.27
N LEU A 49 -4.55 -6.04 2.00
CA LEU A 49 -4.02 -4.84 1.36
C LEU A 49 -5.00 -3.65 1.47
N ILE A 50 -6.25 -3.85 1.05
CA ILE A 50 -7.22 -2.76 0.99
C ILE A 50 -7.70 -2.37 2.39
N ALA A 51 -7.81 -3.33 3.32
CA ALA A 51 -8.26 -3.06 4.69
C ALA A 51 -7.18 -2.38 5.54
N ASN A 52 -5.92 -2.38 5.11
CA ASN A 52 -4.85 -1.63 5.77
C ASN A 52 -4.53 -0.28 5.08
N SER A 53 -5.26 0.08 4.02
CA SER A 53 -5.00 1.31 3.24
C SER A 53 -5.17 2.61 4.03
N LEU A 54 -5.92 2.61 5.13
CA LEU A 54 -6.08 3.77 6.02
C LEU A 54 -4.98 3.91 7.07
N TRP A 55 -4.05 2.95 7.17
CA TRP A 55 -3.00 2.96 8.20
C TRP A 55 -2.21 4.28 8.27
N PRO A 56 -1.73 4.87 7.16
CA PRO A 56 -0.96 6.11 7.25
C PRO A 56 -1.76 7.29 7.81
N HIS A 57 -3.06 7.34 7.49
CA HIS A 57 -3.95 8.35 8.01
C HIS A 57 -4.24 8.14 9.49
N LEU A 58 -4.45 6.90 9.93
CA LEU A 58 -4.59 6.58 11.34
C LEU A 58 -3.35 7.00 12.15
N VAL A 59 -2.14 6.73 11.65
CA VAL A 59 -0.89 7.17 12.30
C VAL A 59 -0.85 8.68 12.49
N MET A 60 -1.23 9.46 11.46
CA MET A 60 -1.27 10.92 11.55
C MET A 60 -2.34 11.43 12.52
N LEU A 61 -3.52 10.80 12.55
CA LEU A 61 -4.60 11.12 13.48
C LEU A 61 -4.18 10.87 14.94
N GLU A 62 -3.59 9.71 15.23
CA GLU A 62 -3.11 9.35 16.57
C GLU A 62 -2.02 10.30 17.06
N ALA A 63 -1.11 10.68 16.15
CA ALA A 63 -0.05 11.65 16.45
C ALA A 63 -0.58 13.09 16.58
N LYS A 64 -1.85 13.34 16.19
CA LYS A 64 -2.41 14.68 15.99
C LYS A 64 -1.50 15.56 15.13
N ASN A 65 -0.88 14.95 14.12
CA ASN A 65 0.15 15.55 13.30
C ASN A 65 -0.02 15.07 11.85
N VAL A 66 -0.74 15.86 11.05
CA VAL A 66 -0.87 15.62 9.61
C VAL A 66 0.32 16.29 8.93
N LEU A 67 1.19 15.48 8.33
CA LEU A 67 2.38 16.00 7.65
C LEU A 67 1.98 16.58 6.30
N ALA A 68 2.45 17.79 6.00
CA ALA A 68 2.30 18.35 4.66
C ALA A 68 3.07 17.51 3.63
N LYS A 69 2.55 17.43 2.41
CA LYS A 69 3.19 16.72 1.28
C LYS A 69 4.67 17.10 1.12
N ALA A 70 5.03 18.37 1.28
CA ALA A 70 6.41 18.84 1.16
C ALA A 70 7.37 18.17 2.18
N LYS A 71 6.91 17.87 3.40
CA LYS A 71 7.71 17.14 4.40
C LYS A 71 7.91 15.68 4.02
N PHE A 72 6.86 15.04 3.48
CA PHE A 72 6.98 13.69 2.94
C PHE A 72 7.94 13.63 1.74
N ASP A 73 7.83 14.57 0.80
CA ASP A 73 8.73 14.62 -0.36
C ASP A 73 10.19 14.85 0.09
N ALA A 74 10.41 15.74 1.06
CA ALA A 74 11.75 16.07 1.56
C ALA A 74 12.41 14.89 2.29
N VAL A 75 11.67 14.18 3.15
CA VAL A 75 12.22 12.99 3.82
C VAL A 75 12.41 11.83 2.85
N THR A 76 11.56 11.70 1.81
CA THR A 76 11.77 10.73 0.72
C THR A 76 13.07 11.02 -0.04
N ALA A 77 13.33 12.29 -0.38
CA ALA A 77 14.60 12.67 -1.02
C ALA A 77 15.81 12.39 -0.11
N ALA A 78 15.69 12.62 1.19
CA ALA A 78 16.76 12.35 2.15
C ALA A 78 17.08 10.85 2.28
N VAL A 79 16.05 9.99 2.36
CA VAL A 79 16.28 8.53 2.43
C VAL A 79 16.84 7.97 1.12
N VAL A 80 16.42 8.50 -0.04
CA VAL A 80 17.02 8.15 -1.33
C VAL A 80 18.50 8.53 -1.33
N ALA A 81 18.84 9.78 -1.03
CA ALA A 81 20.23 10.22 -1.00
C ALA A 81 21.11 9.44 -0.01
N ALA A 82 20.53 8.92 1.07
CA ALA A 82 21.25 8.12 2.06
C ALA A 82 21.47 6.65 1.63
N CYS A 83 20.62 6.11 0.75
CA CYS A 83 20.59 4.68 0.42
C CYS A 83 20.88 4.36 -1.06
N ASP A 84 20.89 5.36 -1.94
CA ASP A 84 21.14 5.25 -3.40
C ASP A 84 22.42 4.45 -3.69
N GLY A 85 23.56 4.89 -3.14
CA GLY A 85 24.87 4.26 -3.37
C GLY A 85 25.07 2.83 -2.83
N ALA A 86 24.06 2.19 -2.25
CA ALA A 86 24.20 0.87 -1.62
C ALA A 86 24.46 -0.27 -2.63
N ASP A 87 24.03 -0.10 -3.89
CA ASP A 87 24.24 -1.04 -4.99
C ASP A 87 25.55 -0.77 -5.78
N GLY A 88 26.28 0.29 -5.42
CA GLY A 88 27.50 0.74 -6.09
C GLY A 88 27.29 1.78 -7.20
N VAL A 89 26.07 2.25 -7.42
CA VAL A 89 25.71 3.30 -8.38
C VAL A 89 25.00 4.44 -7.63
N MET A 90 25.22 5.69 -8.06
CA MET A 90 24.48 6.85 -7.54
C MET A 90 23.63 7.42 -8.67
N ASP A 91 22.39 6.96 -8.79
CA ASP A 91 21.47 7.36 -9.85
C ASP A 91 20.13 7.90 -9.34
N GLY A 92 20.02 8.06 -8.02
CA GLY A 92 18.80 8.51 -7.34
C GLY A 92 17.77 7.42 -7.15
N VAL A 93 18.15 6.14 -7.23
CA VAL A 93 17.28 4.98 -7.05
C VAL A 93 17.78 4.14 -5.88
N ILE A 94 16.86 3.67 -5.03
CA ILE A 94 17.19 2.64 -4.05
C ILE A 94 16.88 1.28 -4.72
N ASP A 95 17.91 0.58 -5.18
CA ASP A 95 17.75 -0.71 -5.89
C ASP A 95 17.12 -1.80 -5.00
N ASP A 96 17.63 -1.98 -3.78
CA ASP A 96 17.01 -2.81 -2.75
C ASP A 96 16.57 -1.99 -1.52
N PRO A 97 15.30 -1.53 -1.47
CA PRO A 97 14.75 -0.81 -0.33
C PRO A 97 14.78 -1.57 1.00
N MET A 98 14.93 -2.90 0.98
CA MET A 98 14.99 -3.70 2.21
C MET A 98 16.34 -3.61 2.90
N GLN A 99 17.41 -3.26 2.17
CA GLN A 99 18.75 -3.02 2.75
C GLN A 99 18.91 -1.60 3.31
N CYS A 100 18.01 -0.68 2.96
CA CYS A 100 18.06 0.69 3.44
C CYS A 100 17.62 0.76 4.92
N THR A 101 18.59 0.95 5.82
CA THR A 101 18.36 1.05 7.27
C THR A 101 18.30 2.48 7.80
N TRP A 102 18.26 3.49 6.91
CA TRP A 102 18.24 4.89 7.32
C TRP A 102 16.97 5.22 8.15
N ASP A 103 17.19 5.93 9.26
CA ASP A 103 16.15 6.32 10.22
C ASP A 103 15.78 7.81 10.04
N PRO A 104 14.49 8.15 9.93
CA PRO A 104 14.04 9.53 9.70
C PRO A 104 14.38 10.49 10.85
N LYS A 105 14.81 9.98 12.02
CA LYS A 105 15.38 10.79 13.10
C LYS A 105 16.59 11.60 12.63
N ALA A 106 17.37 11.10 11.67
CA ALA A 106 18.51 11.83 11.10
C ALA A 106 18.08 13.12 10.38
N PHE A 107 16.80 13.25 10.01
CA PHE A 107 16.25 14.43 9.31
C PHE A 107 15.61 15.46 10.25
N VAL A 108 15.50 15.15 11.54
CA VAL A 108 14.93 16.06 12.55
C VAL A 108 15.75 17.34 12.66
N GLY A 109 15.06 18.48 12.66
CA GLY A 109 15.68 19.81 12.67
C GLY A 109 15.87 20.42 11.29
N THR A 110 15.70 19.64 10.21
CA THR A 110 15.81 20.15 8.83
C THR A 110 14.65 21.09 8.50
N LYS A 111 14.95 22.18 7.79
CA LYS A 111 13.92 23.10 7.28
C LYS A 111 13.31 22.58 5.98
N VAL A 112 11.98 22.59 5.93
CA VAL A 112 11.18 22.23 4.75
C VAL A 112 10.22 23.40 4.49
N GLY A 113 10.61 24.30 3.61
CA GLY A 113 9.97 25.61 3.51
C GLY A 113 10.12 26.39 4.81
N ASP A 114 9.00 26.92 5.32
CA ASP A 114 8.98 27.67 6.59
C ASP A 114 8.91 26.77 7.83
N GLU A 115 8.58 25.49 7.65
CA GLU A 115 8.46 24.53 8.74
C GLU A 115 9.77 23.80 9.05
N THR A 116 9.87 23.28 10.26
CA THR A 116 10.95 22.37 10.66
C THR A 116 10.40 20.94 10.69
N PHE A 117 11.17 19.97 10.19
CA PHE A 117 10.87 18.56 10.35
C PHE A 117 11.14 18.13 11.80
N THR A 118 10.11 17.67 12.49
CA THR A 118 10.13 17.41 13.94
C THR A 118 10.36 15.95 14.28
N ALA A 119 10.61 15.66 15.56
CA ALA A 119 10.66 14.28 16.05
C ALA A 119 9.32 13.54 15.87
N THR A 120 8.19 14.26 15.95
CA THR A 120 6.86 13.70 15.66
C THR A 120 6.70 13.36 14.18
N ASP A 121 7.24 14.19 13.28
CA ASP A 121 7.25 13.90 11.84
C ASP A 121 8.05 12.62 11.56
N ALA A 122 9.22 12.46 12.19
CA ALA A 122 10.03 11.25 12.09
C ALA A 122 9.29 10.00 12.61
N ASP A 123 8.51 10.13 13.69
CA ASP A 123 7.73 9.03 14.24
C ASP A 123 6.58 8.60 13.34
N VAL A 124 5.87 9.55 12.74
CA VAL A 124 4.83 9.29 11.73
C VAL A 124 5.43 8.54 10.54
N VAL A 125 6.53 9.04 9.97
CA VAL A 125 7.21 8.43 8.82
C VAL A 125 7.63 6.99 9.12
N ARG A 126 8.27 6.76 10.28
CA ARG A 126 8.70 5.43 10.71
C ARG A 126 7.53 4.45 10.84
N LYS A 127 6.43 4.85 11.50
CA LYS A 127 5.24 4.01 11.63
C LYS A 127 4.59 3.67 10.28
N ILE A 128 4.62 4.59 9.32
CA ILE A 128 4.12 4.33 7.95
C ILE A 128 5.00 3.31 7.23
N TRP A 129 6.33 3.38 7.39
CA TRP A 129 7.27 2.41 6.83
C TRP A 129 7.18 1.03 7.49
N ASP A 130 6.92 0.98 8.80
CA ASP A 130 6.83 -0.28 9.54
C ASP A 130 5.52 -1.04 9.27
N GLY A 131 4.45 -0.33 8.95
CA GLY A 131 3.12 -0.92 8.76
C GLY A 131 2.35 -1.17 10.07
N PRO A 132 1.07 -1.53 9.97
CA PRO A 132 0.21 -1.77 11.12
C PRO A 132 0.52 -3.10 11.82
N ARG A 133 0.44 -3.09 13.15
CA ARG A 133 0.52 -4.30 14.00
C ARG A 133 -0.72 -4.40 14.88
N GLY A 134 -1.18 -5.63 15.09
CA GLY A 134 -2.30 -5.93 15.99
C GLY A 134 -1.88 -5.87 17.45
N ARG A 135 -2.85 -6.04 18.35
CA ARG A 135 -2.62 -6.04 19.81
C ARG A 135 -1.69 -7.16 20.28
N ASP A 136 -1.63 -8.26 19.54
CA ASP A 136 -0.72 -9.37 19.81
C ASP A 136 0.72 -9.12 19.28
N GLY A 137 0.98 -7.94 18.71
CA GLY A 137 2.27 -7.54 18.15
C GLY A 137 2.55 -8.07 16.74
N LYS A 138 1.68 -8.90 16.18
CA LYS A 138 1.85 -9.43 14.83
C LYS A 138 1.55 -8.38 13.78
N SER A 139 2.24 -8.47 12.65
CA SER A 139 2.01 -7.60 11.50
C SER A 139 0.62 -7.86 10.92
N LEU A 140 -0.16 -6.79 10.71
CA LEU A 140 -1.43 -6.87 9.98
C LEU A 140 -1.21 -6.70 8.47
N TRP A 141 -0.25 -5.86 8.10
CA TRP A 141 0.17 -5.63 6.73
C TRP A 141 1.57 -5.01 6.66
N TYR A 142 2.13 -4.92 5.46
CA TYR A 142 3.39 -4.25 5.19
C TYR A 142 3.22 -2.72 5.17
N GLY A 143 4.27 -2.00 5.58
CA GLY A 143 4.35 -0.55 5.40
C GLY A 143 4.83 -0.16 4.00
N LEU A 144 4.91 1.16 3.75
CA LEU A 144 5.51 1.67 2.52
C LEU A 144 7.02 1.41 2.52
N THR A 145 7.57 0.96 1.40
CA THR A 145 9.03 0.83 1.27
C THR A 145 9.71 2.19 1.30
N ARG A 146 10.93 2.26 1.84
CA ARG A 146 11.75 3.47 1.80
C ARG A 146 12.01 3.86 0.34
N GLY A 147 11.99 5.16 0.06
CA GLY A 147 12.09 5.70 -1.30
C GLY A 147 10.75 5.71 -2.07
N ALA A 148 9.74 4.94 -1.67
CA ALA A 148 8.43 5.04 -2.29
C ALA A 148 7.74 6.37 -1.94
N SER A 149 6.96 6.89 -2.89
CA SER A 149 6.14 8.08 -2.65
C SER A 149 5.04 7.79 -1.63
N PHE A 150 4.87 8.70 -0.67
CA PHE A 150 3.76 8.70 0.28
C PHE A 150 2.41 9.06 -0.36
N SER A 151 2.41 9.67 -1.56
CA SER A 151 1.21 10.23 -2.19
C SER A 151 0.12 9.21 -2.57
N GLY A 152 0.43 7.90 -2.53
CA GLY A 152 -0.55 6.85 -2.81
C GLY A 152 -1.47 6.56 -1.62
N LEU A 153 -0.91 6.37 -0.43
CA LEU A 153 -1.64 5.91 0.77
C LEU A 153 -1.62 6.91 1.94
N ALA A 154 -0.73 7.90 1.91
CA ALA A 154 -0.57 8.92 2.95
C ALA A 154 -0.74 10.34 2.38
N ALA A 155 -1.53 10.48 1.31
CA ALA A 155 -1.69 11.75 0.62
C ALA A 155 -2.31 12.82 1.54
N THR A 156 -1.86 14.06 1.42
CA THR A 156 -2.41 15.20 2.17
C THR A 156 -2.61 16.38 1.24
N GLU A 157 -3.55 17.25 1.57
CA GLU A 157 -3.81 18.48 0.80
C GLU A 157 -4.14 19.66 1.71
N GLY A 158 -4.09 20.88 1.16
CA GLY A 158 -4.39 22.11 1.89
C GLY A 158 -3.26 22.64 2.77
N ASN A 159 -3.51 23.81 3.37
CA ASN A 159 -2.66 24.46 4.37
C ASN A 159 -3.58 25.18 5.39
N PRO A 160 -3.77 24.66 6.62
CA PRO A 160 -3.10 23.50 7.21
C PRO A 160 -3.43 22.18 6.49
N PRO A 161 -2.52 21.18 6.52
CA PRO A 161 -2.71 19.94 5.79
C PRO A 161 -3.81 19.07 6.40
N VAL A 162 -4.63 18.47 5.54
CA VAL A 162 -5.64 17.45 5.89
C VAL A 162 -5.35 16.14 5.15
N GLY A 163 -5.74 15.02 5.75
CA GLY A 163 -5.59 13.71 5.14
C GLY A 163 -6.52 13.52 3.94
N LYS A 164 -6.00 12.92 2.86
CA LYS A 164 -6.74 12.54 1.65
C LYS A 164 -6.62 11.03 1.43
N PRO A 165 -7.50 10.21 2.06
CA PRO A 165 -7.47 8.77 1.91
C PRO A 165 -7.56 8.30 0.45
N PHE A 166 -6.91 7.16 0.18
CA PHE A 166 -7.05 6.46 -1.08
C PHE A 166 -8.53 6.06 -1.29
N GLY A 167 -9.15 6.57 -2.36
CA GLY A 167 -10.59 6.46 -2.58
C GLY A 167 -11.15 5.03 -2.54
N ALA A 168 -10.53 4.09 -3.26
CA ALA A 168 -10.99 2.70 -3.24
C ALA A 168 -10.82 2.02 -1.87
N GLY A 169 -9.82 2.45 -1.10
CA GLY A 169 -9.66 2.06 0.30
C GLY A 169 -10.80 2.58 1.15
N LEU A 170 -11.07 3.88 1.09
CA LEU A 170 -12.16 4.52 1.84
C LEU A 170 -13.54 3.92 1.49
N ASP A 171 -13.80 3.66 0.21
CA ASP A 171 -15.03 3.04 -0.26
C ASP A 171 -15.18 1.60 0.24
N ARG A 172 -14.09 0.84 0.30
CA ARG A 172 -14.10 -0.50 0.90
C ARG A 172 -14.55 -0.44 2.36
N PHE A 173 -14.02 0.49 3.14
CA PHE A 173 -14.46 0.68 4.53
C PHE A 173 -15.93 1.06 4.60
N ARG A 174 -16.36 2.08 3.85
CA ARG A 174 -17.73 2.59 3.89
C ARG A 174 -18.76 1.57 3.43
N PHE A 175 -18.56 0.93 2.29
CA PHE A 175 -19.62 0.14 1.64
C PHE A 175 -19.58 -1.34 2.00
N LEU A 176 -18.42 -1.90 2.36
CA LEU A 176 -18.27 -3.33 2.58
C LEU A 176 -18.01 -3.69 4.04
N LEU A 177 -17.18 -2.92 4.75
CA LEU A 177 -16.81 -3.23 6.13
C LEU A 177 -17.77 -2.59 7.15
N ALA A 178 -17.82 -1.26 7.19
CA ALA A 178 -18.72 -0.49 8.06
C ALA A 178 -20.18 -0.49 7.57
N GLN A 179 -20.40 -0.82 6.29
CA GLN A 179 -21.72 -0.84 5.64
C GLN A 179 -22.54 0.45 5.85
N ASN A 180 -21.83 1.57 5.92
CA ASN A 180 -22.36 2.91 6.09
C ASN A 180 -21.63 3.87 5.14
N PRO A 181 -22.29 4.34 4.06
CA PRO A 181 -21.73 5.31 3.12
C PRO A 181 -21.28 6.63 3.77
N ALA A 182 -21.86 6.99 4.92
CA ALA A 182 -21.53 8.18 5.68
C ALA A 182 -20.53 7.91 6.81
N TRP A 183 -19.91 6.73 6.88
CA TRP A 183 -18.90 6.42 7.90
C TRP A 183 -17.75 7.43 7.81
N ASP A 184 -17.45 8.01 8.98
CA ASP A 184 -16.38 8.97 9.17
C ASP A 184 -15.09 8.22 9.48
N TRP A 185 -14.17 8.23 8.53
CA TRP A 185 -12.89 7.55 8.69
C TRP A 185 -11.99 8.20 9.74
N THR A 186 -12.26 9.45 10.13
CA THR A 186 -11.45 10.18 11.11
C THR A 186 -11.67 9.68 12.54
N THR A 187 -12.73 8.90 12.78
CA THR A 187 -12.99 8.28 14.08
C THR A 187 -12.31 6.92 14.23
N LEU A 188 -11.65 6.41 13.17
CA LEU A 188 -11.00 5.11 13.18
C LEU A 188 -9.95 5.02 14.28
N THR A 189 -9.99 3.93 15.04
CA THR A 189 -8.98 3.55 16.04
C THR A 189 -8.15 2.35 15.57
N ARG A 190 -7.03 2.05 16.26
CA ARG A 190 -6.26 0.83 16.01
C ARG A 190 -7.06 -0.44 16.21
N ASP A 191 -7.85 -0.49 17.28
CA ASP A 191 -8.67 -1.67 17.61
C ASP A 191 -9.73 -1.90 16.52
N GLU A 192 -10.35 -0.83 16.02
CA GLU A 192 -11.29 -0.91 14.90
C GLU A 192 -10.59 -1.28 13.59
N LEU A 193 -9.38 -0.77 13.33
CA LEU A 193 -8.61 -1.17 12.15
C LEU A 193 -8.32 -2.68 12.18
N GLU A 194 -7.86 -3.22 13.32
CA GLU A 194 -7.61 -4.65 13.47
C GLU A 194 -8.91 -5.46 13.24
N LEU A 195 -10.02 -5.02 13.83
CA LEU A 195 -11.33 -5.66 13.62
C LEU A 195 -11.77 -5.63 12.15
N PHE A 196 -11.61 -4.49 11.47
CA PHE A 196 -11.95 -4.35 10.06
C PHE A 196 -11.07 -5.20 9.15
N VAL A 197 -9.79 -5.39 9.48
CA VAL A 197 -8.90 -6.32 8.76
C VAL A 197 -9.39 -7.76 8.94
N GLN A 198 -9.72 -8.17 10.17
CA GLN A 198 -10.28 -9.51 10.44
C GLN A 198 -11.60 -9.73 9.68
N GLN A 199 -12.52 -8.77 9.77
CA GLN A 199 -13.81 -8.79 9.06
C GLN A 199 -13.61 -8.87 7.54
N SER A 200 -12.66 -8.11 6.98
CA SER A 200 -12.35 -8.13 5.54
C SER A 200 -11.89 -9.52 5.09
N VAL A 201 -11.07 -10.19 5.90
CA VAL A 201 -10.61 -11.56 5.63
C VAL A 201 -11.78 -12.55 5.71
N GLU A 202 -12.53 -12.53 6.80
CA GLU A 202 -13.63 -13.46 7.05
C GLU A 202 -14.72 -13.37 5.96
N MET A 203 -15.14 -12.16 5.61
CA MET A 203 -16.24 -11.96 4.67
C MET A 203 -15.83 -12.14 3.20
N TYR A 204 -14.58 -11.80 2.85
CA TYR A 204 -14.20 -11.65 1.43
C TYR A 204 -12.96 -12.45 1.01
N GLY A 205 -12.24 -13.11 1.93
CA GLY A 205 -11.04 -13.88 1.58
C GLY A 205 -11.31 -14.94 0.52
N ALA A 206 -12.36 -15.75 0.71
CA ALA A 206 -12.70 -16.82 -0.23
C ALA A 206 -13.01 -16.33 -1.66
N VAL A 207 -13.53 -15.11 -1.82
CA VAL A 207 -13.98 -14.58 -3.11
C VAL A 207 -12.95 -13.67 -3.75
N ALA A 208 -12.33 -12.79 -2.95
CA ALA A 208 -11.49 -11.70 -3.43
C ALA A 208 -10.02 -11.80 -2.99
N GLY A 209 -9.64 -12.85 -2.25
CA GLY A 209 -8.34 -12.94 -1.57
C GLY A 209 -7.13 -12.85 -2.50
N SER A 210 -7.16 -13.58 -3.63
CA SER A 210 -6.06 -13.64 -4.61
C SER A 210 -4.70 -13.98 -3.96
N ASP A 211 -4.73 -14.93 -3.04
CA ASP A 211 -3.67 -15.27 -2.10
C ASP A 211 -3.31 -16.77 -2.10
N ASP A 212 -3.78 -17.53 -3.08
CA ASP A 212 -3.42 -18.94 -3.24
C ASP A 212 -2.02 -19.07 -3.87
N PRO A 213 -1.02 -19.61 -3.14
CA PRO A 213 0.32 -19.79 -3.69
C PRO A 213 0.46 -21.05 -4.54
N ASP A 214 -0.52 -21.97 -4.52
CA ASP A 214 -0.48 -23.19 -5.31
C ASP A 214 -0.87 -22.92 -6.77
N LEU A 215 0.15 -22.80 -7.62
CA LEU A 215 0.01 -22.63 -9.06
C LEU A 215 0.28 -23.93 -9.84
N THR A 216 0.24 -25.10 -9.19
CA THR A 216 0.56 -26.39 -9.85
C THR A 216 -0.29 -26.66 -11.08
N ARG A 217 -1.54 -26.19 -11.10
CA ARG A 217 -2.45 -26.35 -12.24
C ARG A 217 -2.13 -25.44 -13.44
N PHE A 218 -1.39 -24.35 -13.23
CA PHE A 218 -1.03 -23.39 -14.28
C PHE A 218 0.37 -23.65 -14.88
N ARG A 219 1.20 -24.43 -14.18
CA ARG A 219 2.59 -24.74 -14.57
C ARG A 219 2.71 -25.64 -15.78
#